data_AF-A0A2X2BUF2-F1
#
_entry.id   AF-A0A2X2BUF2-F1
#
_cell.length_a   1.000
_cell.length_b   1.000
_cell.length_c   1.000
_cell.angle_alpha   90.00
_cell.angle_beta   90.00
_cell.angle_gamma   90.00
#
_symmetry.space_group_name_H-M   'P 1'
#
loop_
_entity.id
_entity.type
_entity.pdbx_description
1 polymer ?
#
loop_
_entity_poly.entity_id
_entity_poly.type
_entity_poly.pdbx_seq_one_letter_code
_entity_poly.pdbx_strand_id
1 'polypeptide(L)'
;MLNLARRSVWEKRTKLGIKPKGRKGKRNHPNLAEQCILELGTCPDSILAKKYQASDEVIYRERKRRNIPAFKSTKLLTDELRAELGTITDLALALKYGVSQASIRRFRHALSIPAYSAVKRKFDQLAPND
;
A
#
# COMPACT_ATOMS: atom_id res chain seq x y z
N MET A 1 38.93 -0.91 2.93
CA MET A 1 38.33 -1.95 2.07
C MET A 1 39.42 -2.95 1.72
N LEU A 2 39.22 -4.25 1.93
CA LEU A 2 40.18 -5.25 1.45
C LEU A 2 40.05 -5.32 -0.07
N ASN A 3 41.12 -4.97 -0.80
CA ASN A 3 41.18 -4.88 -2.27
C ASN A 3 41.21 -6.27 -2.92
N LEU A 4 40.21 -7.10 -2.63
CA LEU A 4 40.12 -8.47 -3.12
C LEU A 4 39.13 -8.53 -4.28
N ALA A 5 39.59 -9.09 -5.39
CA ALA A 5 38.73 -9.34 -6.53
C ALA A 5 37.57 -10.28 -6.14
N ARG A 6 36.35 -9.92 -6.54
CA ARG A 6 35.13 -10.71 -6.30
C ARG A 6 35.28 -12.18 -6.66
N ARG A 7 36.04 -12.49 -7.72
CA ARG A 7 36.34 -13.85 -8.19
C ARG A 7 37.17 -14.64 -7.19
N SER A 8 38.23 -14.05 -6.65
CA SER A 8 39.08 -14.68 -5.63
C SER A 8 38.33 -14.94 -4.34
N VAL A 9 37.44 -14.02 -3.94
CA VAL A 9 36.56 -14.23 -2.79
C VAL A 9 35.59 -15.39 -3.03
N TRP A 10 35.05 -15.51 -4.25
CA TRP A 10 34.17 -16.62 -4.62
C TRP A 10 34.90 -17.96 -4.53
N GLU A 11 36.05 -18.10 -5.20
CA GLU A 11 36.88 -19.33 -5.20
C GLU A 11 37.30 -19.77 -3.80
N LYS A 12 37.72 -18.82 -2.95
CA LYS A 12 38.11 -19.12 -1.56
C LYS A 12 36.91 -19.64 -0.76
N ARG A 13 35.71 -19.06 -0.95
CA ARG A 13 34.48 -19.52 -0.28
C ARG A 13 34.06 -20.91 -0.75
N THR A 14 34.18 -21.21 -2.05
CA THR A 14 33.89 -22.55 -2.59
C THR A 14 34.85 -23.60 -2.04
N LYS A 15 36.16 -23.31 -2.00
CA LYS A 15 37.16 -24.21 -1.40
C LYS A 15 36.90 -24.49 0.08
N LEU A 16 36.42 -23.50 0.82
CA LEU A 16 36.06 -23.63 2.23
C LEU A 16 34.66 -24.24 2.45
N GLY A 17 33.95 -24.66 1.38
CA GLY A 17 32.61 -25.22 1.49
C GLY A 17 31.55 -24.22 1.98
N ILE A 18 31.87 -22.93 2.01
CA ILE A 18 30.98 -21.89 2.49
C ILE A 18 29.94 -21.64 1.40
N LYS A 19 28.77 -22.26 1.57
CA LYS A 19 27.63 -22.06 0.68
C LYS A 19 27.32 -20.55 0.58
N PRO A 20 27.01 -20.04 -0.62
CA PRO A 20 26.47 -18.70 -0.73
C PRO A 20 25.22 -18.61 0.14
N LYS A 21 25.00 -17.47 0.80
CA LYS A 21 23.72 -17.18 1.43
C LYS A 21 22.67 -17.37 0.35
N GLY A 22 21.91 -18.46 0.42
CA GLY A 22 20.97 -18.81 -0.62
C GLY A 22 20.09 -17.61 -0.92
N ARG A 23 19.79 -17.35 -2.19
CA ARG A 23 18.64 -16.50 -2.50
C ARG A 23 17.49 -17.14 -1.74
N LYS A 24 16.81 -16.38 -0.85
CA LYS A 24 15.58 -16.90 -0.24
C LYS A 24 14.76 -17.44 -1.40
N GLY A 25 14.42 -18.73 -1.36
CA GLY A 25 13.73 -19.39 -2.46
C GLY A 25 12.50 -18.58 -2.86
N LYS A 26 11.97 -18.80 -4.07
CA LYS A 26 10.64 -18.26 -4.39
C LYS A 26 9.74 -18.69 -3.22
N ARG A 27 9.23 -17.74 -2.46
CA ARG A 27 8.21 -18.03 -1.46
C ARG A 27 7.01 -18.46 -2.29
N ASN A 28 6.90 -19.76 -2.51
CA ASN A 28 5.69 -20.35 -3.05
C ASN A 28 4.68 -20.15 -1.94
N HIS A 29 3.71 -19.28 -2.18
CA HIS A 29 2.57 -19.07 -1.30
C HIS A 29 1.43 -19.87 -1.92
N PRO A 30 1.28 -21.16 -1.54
CA PRO A 30 0.33 -22.02 -2.20
C PRO A 30 -1.06 -21.66 -1.67
N ASN A 31 -1.98 -21.50 -2.60
CA ASN A 31 -3.40 -21.31 -2.39
C ASN A 31 -3.81 -19.98 -1.72
N LEU A 32 -3.67 -18.90 -2.48
CA LEU A 32 -4.50 -17.71 -2.26
C LEU A 32 -5.96 -18.14 -2.50
N ALA A 33 -6.84 -17.93 -1.51
CA ALA A 33 -8.24 -18.37 -1.57
C ALA A 33 -8.90 -17.97 -2.90
N GLU A 34 -9.74 -18.85 -3.47
CA GLU A 34 -10.42 -18.59 -4.75
C GLU A 34 -11.18 -17.25 -4.74
N GLN A 35 -11.80 -16.91 -3.61
CA GLN A 35 -12.45 -15.62 -3.39
C GLN A 35 -11.48 -14.44 -3.56
N CYS A 36 -10.24 -14.54 -3.07
CA CYS A 36 -9.26 -13.49 -3.24
C CYS A 36 -8.88 -13.30 -4.70
N ILE A 37 -8.84 -14.39 -5.50
CA ILE A 37 -8.52 -14.32 -6.92
C ILE A 37 -9.61 -13.51 -7.66
N LEU A 38 -10.88 -13.70 -7.31
CA LEU A 38 -12.01 -12.95 -7.86
C LEU A 38 -11.95 -11.45 -7.51
N GLU A 39 -11.43 -11.12 -6.33
CA GLU A 39 -11.32 -9.73 -5.86
C GLU A 39 -10.05 -9.00 -6.34
N LEU A 40 -9.14 -9.66 -7.07
CA LEU A 40 -7.93 -9.01 -7.59
C LEU A 40 -8.29 -7.83 -8.51
N GLY A 41 -7.70 -6.66 -8.23
CA GLY A 41 -7.91 -5.46 -9.04
C GLY A 41 -9.24 -4.71 -8.79
N THR A 42 -10.12 -5.23 -7.93
CA THR A 42 -11.35 -4.53 -7.51
C THR A 42 -11.11 -3.55 -6.37
N CYS A 43 -10.08 -3.78 -5.57
CA CYS A 43 -9.60 -2.90 -4.51
C CYS A 43 -8.06 -2.93 -4.42
N PRO A 44 -7.42 -2.05 -3.62
CA PRO A 44 -5.97 -2.04 -3.46
C PRO A 44 -5.41 -3.37 -2.95
N ASP A 45 -4.26 -3.78 -3.50
CA ASP A 45 -3.57 -5.03 -3.12
C ASP A 45 -3.34 -5.13 -1.60
N SER A 46 -3.13 -4.00 -0.91
CA SER A 46 -2.93 -3.93 0.55
C SER A 46 -4.20 -4.26 1.35
N ILE A 47 -5.40 -3.97 0.82
CA ILE A 47 -6.66 -4.33 1.48
C ILE A 47 -6.85 -5.84 1.38
N LEU A 48 -6.65 -6.42 0.19
CA LEU A 48 -6.72 -7.87 -0.01
C LEU A 48 -5.69 -8.60 0.83
N ALA A 49 -4.45 -8.08 0.92
CA ALA A 49 -3.41 -8.64 1.74
C ALA A 49 -3.83 -8.75 3.22
N LYS A 50 -4.39 -7.67 3.79
CA LYS A 50 -4.94 -7.69 5.15
C LYS A 50 -6.11 -8.65 5.29
N LYS A 51 -7.06 -8.61 4.35
CA LYS A 51 -8.29 -9.42 4.37
C LYS A 51 -7.98 -10.93 4.34
N TYR A 52 -7.02 -11.33 3.51
CA TYR A 52 -6.64 -12.73 3.32
C TYR A 52 -5.38 -13.15 4.08
N GLN A 53 -4.91 -12.32 5.02
CA GLN A 53 -3.71 -12.55 5.82
C GLN A 53 -2.48 -12.94 4.98
N ALA A 54 -2.38 -12.35 3.79
CA ALA A 54 -1.30 -12.53 2.85
C ALA A 54 -0.38 -11.30 2.86
N SER A 55 0.84 -11.43 2.34
CA SER A 55 1.69 -10.25 2.12
C SER A 55 1.27 -9.52 0.84
N ASP A 56 1.43 -8.19 0.81
CA ASP A 56 1.19 -7.35 -0.37
C ASP A 56 1.88 -7.89 -1.64
N GLU A 57 3.11 -8.39 -1.50
CA GLU A 57 3.90 -8.98 -2.60
C GLU A 57 3.20 -10.20 -3.22
N VAL A 58 2.49 -10.99 -2.44
CA VAL A 58 1.78 -12.19 -2.93
C VAL A 58 0.60 -11.77 -3.78
N ILE A 59 -0.22 -10.85 -3.28
CA ILE A 59 -1.37 -10.31 -4.01
C ILE A 59 -0.90 -9.64 -5.30
N TYR A 60 0.15 -8.81 -5.21
CA TYR A 60 0.76 -8.14 -6.36
C TYR A 60 1.21 -9.14 -7.43
N ARG A 61 1.94 -10.19 -7.05
CA ARG A 61 2.43 -11.21 -7.99
C ARG A 61 1.29 -12.03 -8.58
N GLU A 62 0.30 -12.41 -7.80
CA GLU A 62 -0.86 -13.16 -8.30
C GLU A 62 -1.71 -12.32 -9.26
N ARG A 63 -1.89 -11.02 -8.99
CA ARG A 63 -2.53 -10.06 -9.89
C ARG A 63 -1.77 -9.92 -11.20
N LYS A 64 -0.45 -9.71 -11.12
CA LYS A 64 0.44 -9.59 -12.29
C LYS A 64 0.47 -10.88 -13.11
N ARG A 65 0.54 -12.04 -12.47
CA ARG A 65 0.56 -13.36 -13.13
C ARG A 65 -0.70 -13.61 -13.96
N ARG A 66 -1.83 -13.03 -13.56
CA ARG A 66 -3.12 -13.10 -14.27
C ARG A 66 -3.38 -11.92 -15.20
N ASN A 67 -2.40 -11.04 -15.41
CA ASN A 67 -2.53 -9.82 -16.22
C ASN A 67 -3.67 -8.89 -15.78
N ILE A 68 -4.03 -8.91 -14.49
CA ILE A 68 -5.09 -8.06 -13.95
C ILE A 68 -4.51 -6.64 -13.69
N PRO A 69 -5.14 -5.57 -14.21
CA PRO A 69 -4.72 -4.20 -13.95
C PRO A 69 -4.68 -3.87 -12.45
N ALA A 70 -3.76 -2.99 -12.05
CA ALA A 70 -3.76 -2.50 -10.68
C ALA A 70 -5.00 -1.66 -10.42
N PHE A 71 -5.52 -1.73 -9.20
CA PHE A 71 -6.62 -0.89 -8.78
C PHE A 71 -6.20 0.59 -8.85
N LYS A 72 -6.95 1.41 -9.60
CA LYS A 72 -6.67 2.83 -9.77
C LYS A 72 -7.22 3.61 -8.59
N SER A 73 -6.40 4.45 -7.96
CA SER A 73 -6.82 5.25 -6.81
C SER A 73 -8.02 6.16 -7.11
N THR A 74 -8.19 6.62 -8.35
CA THR A 74 -9.37 7.40 -8.76
C THR A 74 -10.70 6.70 -8.50
N LYS A 75 -10.74 5.36 -8.50
CA LYS A 75 -11.94 4.57 -8.16
C LYS A 75 -12.28 4.59 -6.66
N LEU A 76 -11.38 5.02 -5.78
CA LEU A 76 -11.65 5.18 -4.34
C LEU A 76 -12.33 6.49 -4.01
N LEU A 77 -12.35 7.46 -4.94
CA LEU A 77 -12.97 8.75 -4.72
C LEU A 77 -14.49 8.63 -4.89
N THR A 78 -15.12 7.92 -3.96
CA THR A 78 -16.58 7.86 -3.83
C THR A 78 -17.12 9.21 -3.40
N ASP A 79 -18.41 9.45 -3.65
CA ASP A 79 -19.07 10.69 -3.24
C ASP A 79 -19.07 10.83 -1.70
N GLU A 80 -19.19 9.72 -0.98
CA GLU A 80 -19.03 9.66 0.48
C GLU A 80 -17.64 10.13 0.92
N LEU A 81 -16.57 9.58 0.33
CA LEU A 81 -15.22 10.00 0.65
C LEU A 81 -15.02 11.49 0.34
N ARG A 82 -15.58 11.97 -0.79
CA ARG A 82 -15.50 13.37 -1.19
C ARG A 82 -16.15 14.29 -0.16
N ALA A 83 -17.29 13.91 0.40
CA ALA A 83 -17.98 14.68 1.44
C ALA A 83 -17.20 14.74 2.76
N GLU A 84 -16.40 13.71 3.06
CA GLU A 84 -15.63 13.65 4.31
C GLU A 84 -14.22 14.25 4.21
N LEU A 85 -13.71 14.55 3.01
CA LEU A 85 -12.41 15.19 2.83
C LEU A 85 -12.38 16.57 3.51
N GLY A 86 -11.36 16.81 4.34
CA GLY A 86 -11.20 18.07 5.07
C GLY A 86 -12.11 18.22 6.30
N THR A 87 -13.07 17.31 6.52
CA THR A 87 -13.93 17.31 7.71
C THR A 87 -13.32 16.53 8.86
N ILE A 88 -12.54 15.49 8.59
CA ILE A 88 -11.75 14.77 9.59
C ILE A 88 -10.31 14.62 9.10
N THR A 89 -9.42 14.13 9.96
CA THR A 89 -8.01 13.96 9.61
C THR A 89 -7.82 12.97 8.45
N ASP A 90 -6.83 13.22 7.59
CA ASP A 90 -6.45 12.31 6.50
C ASP A 90 -6.13 10.89 7.02
N LEU A 91 -5.63 10.77 8.27
CA LEU A 91 -5.36 9.50 8.91
C LEU A 91 -6.64 8.74 9.27
N ALA A 92 -7.64 9.42 9.83
CA ALA A 92 -8.92 8.80 10.17
C ALA A 92 -9.64 8.31 8.91
N LEU A 93 -9.62 9.10 7.82
CA LEU A 93 -10.13 8.68 6.52
C LEU A 93 -9.38 7.49 5.96
N ALA A 94 -8.05 7.50 6.04
CA ALA A 94 -7.23 6.39 5.58
C ALA A 94 -7.61 5.07 6.29
N LEU A 95 -7.81 5.12 7.60
CA LEU A 95 -8.26 3.96 8.38
C LEU A 95 -9.68 3.53 8.00
N LYS A 96 -10.61 4.48 7.88
CA LYS A 96 -12.02 4.21 7.55
C LYS A 96 -12.19 3.55 6.18
N TYR A 97 -11.50 4.06 5.17
CA TYR A 97 -11.61 3.58 3.79
C TYR A 97 -10.57 2.51 3.43
N GLY A 98 -9.67 2.15 4.38
CA GLY A 98 -8.64 1.13 4.16
C GLY A 98 -7.54 1.55 3.18
N VAL A 99 -7.37 2.84 2.93
CA VAL A 99 -6.42 3.38 1.95
C VAL A 99 -5.21 4.01 2.64
N SER A 100 -4.17 4.36 1.88
CA SER A 100 -3.05 5.08 2.46
C SER A 100 -3.40 6.55 2.73
N GLN A 101 -2.83 7.12 3.80
CA GLN A 101 -2.95 8.55 4.10
C GLN A 101 -2.46 9.42 2.92
N ALA A 102 -1.42 8.96 2.21
CA ALA A 102 -0.92 9.64 1.02
C ALA A 102 -1.97 9.69 -0.10
N SER A 103 -2.78 8.63 -0.30
CA SER A 103 -3.89 8.64 -1.26
C SER A 103 -4.96 9.65 -0.89
N ILE A 104 -5.38 9.70 0.38
CA ILE A 104 -6.33 10.70 0.88
C ILE A 104 -5.81 12.12 0.66
N ARG A 105 -4.56 12.39 1.02
CA ARG A 105 -3.90 13.68 0.80
C ARG A 105 -3.90 14.07 -0.69
N ARG A 106 -3.66 13.12 -1.59
CA ARG A 106 -3.71 13.36 -3.04
C ARG A 106 -5.12 13.68 -3.52
N PHE A 107 -6.16 12.97 -3.05
CA PHE A 107 -7.54 13.29 -3.39
C PHE A 107 -7.93 14.68 -2.90
N ARG A 108 -7.57 15.00 -1.66
CA ARG A 108 -7.79 16.31 -1.05
C ARG A 108 -7.20 17.44 -1.91
N HIS A 109 -5.93 17.30 -2.31
CA HIS A 109 -5.25 18.28 -3.16
C HIS A 109 -5.81 18.36 -4.58
N ALA A 110 -6.21 17.23 -5.17
CA ALA A 110 -6.82 17.20 -6.51
C ALA A 110 -8.15 17.96 -6.57
N LEU A 111 -8.84 18.07 -5.44
CA LEU A 111 -10.09 18.82 -5.28
C LEU A 111 -9.88 20.19 -4.62
N SER A 112 -8.62 20.63 -4.42
CA SER A 112 -8.27 21.89 -3.76
C SER A 112 -8.89 22.05 -2.35
N ILE A 113 -9.14 20.94 -1.64
CA ILE A 113 -9.72 20.96 -0.30
C ILE A 113 -8.61 21.23 0.73
N PRO A 114 -8.78 22.14 1.71
CA PRO A 114 -7.79 22.34 2.78
C PRO A 114 -7.68 21.13 3.72
N ALA A 115 -6.52 20.96 4.36
CA ALA A 115 -6.37 19.93 5.40
C ALA A 115 -7.27 20.22 6.62
N TYR A 116 -7.69 19.17 7.31
CA TYR A 116 -8.46 19.32 8.55
C TYR A 116 -7.69 20.15 9.59
N SER A 117 -8.31 21.24 10.06
CA SER A 117 -7.78 22.10 11.13
C SER A 117 -8.77 22.18 12.28
N ALA A 118 -8.42 21.59 13.41
CA ALA A 118 -9.24 21.63 14.62
C ALA A 118 -9.37 23.06 15.18
N VAL A 119 -8.35 23.91 15.00
CA VAL A 119 -8.36 25.30 15.46
C VAL A 119 -9.36 26.12 14.64
N LYS A 120 -9.31 25.99 13.31
CA LYS A 120 -10.25 26.68 12.42
C LYS A 120 -11.69 26.25 12.68
N ARG A 121 -11.93 24.95 12.86
CA ARG A 121 -13.27 24.42 13.14
C ARG A 121 -13.89 24.94 14.42
N LYS A 122 -13.11 25.07 15.50
CA LYS A 122 -13.59 25.67 16.75
C LYS A 122 -14.00 27.13 16.53
N PHE A 123 -13.23 27.86 15.73
CA PHE A 123 -13.55 29.24 15.35
C PHE A 123 -14.83 29.33 14.50
N ASP A 124 -14.97 28.49 13.47
CA ASP A 124 -16.15 28.42 12.60
C ASP A 124 -17.42 28.00 13.37
N GLN A 125 -17.30 27.18 14.43
CA GLN A 125 -18.41 26.78 15.30
C GLN A 125 -18.81 27.85 16.34
N LEU A 126 -17.92 28.81 16.60
CA LEU A 126 -18.13 29.90 17.57
C LEU A 126 -18.67 31.17 16.92
N ALA A 127 -18.65 31.27 15.59
CA ALA A 127 -19.35 32.32 14.86
C ALA A 127 -20.78 31.83 14.59
N PRO A 128 -21.81 32.33 15.30
CA PRO A 128 -23.18 32.11 14.88
C PRO A 128 -23.34 32.73 13.49
N ASN A 129 -24.06 32.06 12.61
CA ASN A 129 -24.50 32.67 11.36
C ASN A 129 -25.42 33.86 11.73
N ASP A 130 -24.97 35.08 11.45
CA ASP A 130 -25.84 36.25 11.33
C ASP A 130 -26.65 36.18 10.01
#